data_AF-A0A4Z1L5K6-F1
#
_entry.id   AF-A0A4Z1L5K6-F1
#
_cell.length_a   1.000
_cell.length_b   1.000
_cell.length_c   1.000
_cell.angle_alpha   90.00
_cell.angle_beta   90.00
_cell.angle_gamma   90.00
#
_symmetry.space_group_name_H-M   'P 1'
#
loop_
_entity.id
_entity.type
_entity.pdbx_description
1 polymer ?
#
loop_
_entity_poly.entity_id
_entity_poly.type
_entity_poly.pdbx_seq_one_letter_code
_entity_poly.pdbx_strand_id
1 'polypeptide(L)'
;MNGTCAALYTPDTKWSFCPNIGAAYLFTVLFLLTTLDHLAQAIFYRKAYCWVVVASGLAQSLAYIFRVASIKSPASFGDYAAWFVLILIAPLFTNAFTYMVMGRMIWNYITDATIWKITAWRFGLYFVILDIVALLIQVYGAASASSDTATQSEILDGLHVYMVGVGIQQFFIFVFLFFAFKFHQTLRDQSRRNSYTPRQAWSLLYALYAVILLITIRIIFRLAEYSQGLKSSIPNHEAFQYSLDSVPMFFALVILNIFHPGRIMAGQDSSIPGRKERKGVDFRTKMQKIGNSDIDEVQMV
;
A
#
# COMPACT_ATOMS: atom_id res chain seq x y z
N MET A 1 40.19 -11.27 -7.27
CA MET A 1 40.29 -10.15 -6.31
C MET A 1 39.35 -10.48 -5.16
N ASN A 2 39.92 -10.53 -3.95
CA ASN A 2 39.41 -11.26 -2.78
C ASN A 2 38.01 -10.83 -2.33
N GLY A 3 37.19 -11.83 -1.98
CA GLY A 3 35.80 -11.71 -1.52
C GLY A 3 35.61 -11.09 -0.13
N THR A 4 36.32 -10.00 0.17
CA THR A 4 36.11 -9.19 1.37
C THR A 4 35.09 -8.10 1.07
N CYS A 5 34.02 -8.04 1.85
CA CYS A 5 32.90 -7.13 1.64
C CYS A 5 33.28 -5.67 1.90
N ALA A 6 33.37 -4.84 0.86
CA ALA A 6 33.78 -3.43 0.97
C ALA A 6 32.97 -2.63 2.01
N ALA A 7 31.68 -2.98 2.19
CA ALA A 7 30.79 -2.37 3.17
C ALA A 7 31.24 -2.53 4.63
N LEU A 8 32.07 -3.53 4.97
CA LEU A 8 32.55 -3.75 6.33
C LEU A 8 33.91 -3.08 6.64
N TYR A 9 34.67 -2.71 5.60
CA TYR A 9 36.04 -2.19 5.76
C TYR A 9 36.18 -0.73 5.37
N THR A 10 35.13 -0.12 4.82
CA THR A 10 35.12 1.31 4.48
C THR A 10 34.95 2.12 5.77
N PRO A 11 35.85 3.09 6.05
CA PRO A 11 35.69 4.01 7.18
C PRO A 11 34.31 4.71 7.11
N ASP A 12 33.69 4.93 8.27
CA ASP A 12 32.38 5.58 8.40
C ASP A 12 31.23 4.90 7.64
N THR A 13 31.35 3.59 7.38
CA THR A 13 30.28 2.79 6.78
C THR A 13 28.99 2.85 7.59
N LYS A 14 27.85 2.92 6.90
CA LYS A 14 26.52 2.85 7.50
C LYS A 14 26.00 1.41 7.64
N TRP A 15 26.76 0.41 7.19
CA TRP A 15 26.38 -1.00 7.25
C TRP A 15 27.01 -1.72 8.45
N SER A 16 26.20 -2.46 9.21
CA SER A 16 26.66 -3.34 10.30
C SER A 16 26.96 -4.78 9.83
N PHE A 17 26.57 -5.13 8.60
CA PHE A 17 26.72 -6.46 8.01
C PHE A 17 27.14 -6.35 6.54
N CYS A 18 27.49 -7.47 5.90
CA CYS A 18 27.78 -7.48 4.46
C CYS A 18 26.50 -7.60 3.64
N PRO A 19 26.08 -6.57 2.89
CA PRO A 19 24.83 -6.60 2.12
C PRO A 19 24.98 -7.35 0.79
N ASN A 20 23.92 -8.08 0.41
CA ASN A 20 23.84 -8.83 -0.83
C ASN A 20 23.39 -7.92 -1.99
N ILE A 21 24.37 -7.48 -2.78
CA ILE A 21 24.11 -6.62 -3.95
C ILE A 21 23.31 -7.34 -5.04
N GLY A 22 23.45 -8.66 -5.19
CA GLY A 22 22.72 -9.45 -6.19
C GLY A 22 21.21 -9.46 -5.91
N ALA A 23 20.82 -9.61 -4.65
CA ALA A 23 19.44 -9.48 -4.22
C ALA A 23 18.90 -8.06 -4.46
N ALA A 24 19.70 -7.02 -4.16
CA ALA A 24 19.30 -5.63 -4.42
C ALA A 24 19.04 -5.38 -5.92
N TYR A 25 19.87 -5.92 -6.81
CA TYR A 25 19.64 -5.86 -8.26
C TYR A 25 18.37 -6.59 -8.68
N LEU A 26 18.13 -7.80 -8.17
CA LEU A 26 16.93 -8.58 -8.47
C LEU A 26 15.66 -7.78 -8.13
N PHE A 27 15.56 -7.27 -6.90
CA PHE A 27 14.39 -6.50 -6.49
C PHE A 27 14.26 -5.17 -7.23
N THR A 28 15.37 -4.52 -7.59
CA THR A 28 15.35 -3.32 -8.45
C THR A 28 14.64 -3.63 -9.77
N VAL A 29 15.03 -4.71 -10.46
CA VAL A 29 14.44 -5.11 -11.74
C VAL A 29 12.97 -5.50 -11.57
N LEU A 30 12.64 -6.30 -10.55
CA LEU A 30 11.28 -6.74 -10.28
C LEU A 30 10.32 -5.58 -10.01
N PHE A 31 10.72 -4.62 -9.18
CA PHE A 31 9.90 -3.43 -8.92
C PHE A 31 9.80 -2.53 -10.13
N LEU A 32 10.89 -2.36 -10.90
CA LEU A 32 10.87 -1.55 -12.12
C LEU A 32 9.89 -2.12 -13.16
N LEU A 33 9.96 -3.42 -13.45
CA LEU A 33 9.05 -4.09 -14.38
C LEU A 33 7.59 -3.93 -13.95
N THR A 34 7.32 -4.20 -12.68
CA THR A 34 5.97 -4.06 -12.09
C THR A 34 5.46 -2.62 -12.17
N THR A 35 6.35 -1.63 -12.02
CA THR A 35 6.03 -0.20 -12.11
C THR A 35 5.72 0.21 -13.55
N LEU A 36 6.47 -0.30 -14.52
CA LEU A 36 6.22 -0.06 -15.95
C LEU A 36 4.85 -0.62 -16.37
N ASP A 37 4.48 -1.80 -15.86
CA ASP A 37 3.14 -2.36 -16.08
C ASP A 37 2.05 -1.47 -15.49
N HIS A 38 2.18 -1.02 -14.23
CA HIS A 38 1.23 -0.09 -13.61
C HIS A 38 1.15 1.24 -14.38
N LEU A 39 2.27 1.75 -14.90
CA LEU A 39 2.32 2.96 -15.70
C LEU A 39 1.57 2.79 -17.02
N ALA A 40 1.83 1.69 -17.74
CA ALA A 40 1.11 1.36 -18.96
C ALA A 40 -0.39 1.23 -18.70
N GLN A 41 -0.79 0.55 -17.61
CA GLN A 41 -2.19 0.43 -17.19
C GLN A 41 -2.81 1.79 -16.83
N ALA A 42 -2.10 2.66 -16.10
CA ALA A 42 -2.58 3.98 -15.74
C ALA A 42 -2.84 4.86 -16.97
N ILE A 43 -1.94 4.82 -17.96
CA ILE A 43 -2.07 5.53 -19.24
C ILE A 43 -3.24 4.95 -20.06
N PHE A 44 -3.38 3.63 -20.12
CA PHE A 44 -4.42 2.96 -20.89
C PHE A 44 -5.82 3.19 -20.31
N TYR A 45 -6.01 2.96 -19.01
CA TYR A 45 -7.32 3.09 -18.35
C TYR A 45 -7.71 4.53 -18.02
N ARG A 46 -6.75 5.47 -18.04
CA ARG A 46 -6.95 6.92 -17.80
C ARG A 46 -7.72 7.25 -16.52
N LYS A 47 -7.53 6.45 -15.47
CA LYS A 47 -8.15 6.67 -14.16
C LYS A 47 -7.16 7.37 -13.23
N ALA A 48 -7.50 8.57 -12.76
CA ALA A 48 -6.60 9.40 -11.96
C ALA A 48 -6.04 8.71 -10.69
N TYR A 49 -6.81 7.83 -10.05
CA TYR A 49 -6.37 7.13 -8.84
C TYR A 49 -5.29 6.07 -9.10
N CYS A 50 -5.12 5.60 -10.36
CA CYS A 50 -4.05 4.66 -10.74
C CYS A 50 -2.66 5.29 -10.63
N TRP A 51 -2.54 6.61 -10.68
CA TRP A 51 -1.25 7.28 -10.45
C TRP A 51 -0.68 7.02 -9.06
N VAL A 52 -1.53 6.71 -8.06
CA VAL A 52 -1.07 6.39 -6.71
C VAL A 52 -0.34 5.05 -6.65
N VAL A 53 -0.82 4.02 -7.38
CA VAL A 53 -0.09 2.75 -7.44
C VAL A 53 1.20 2.86 -8.26
N VAL A 54 1.20 3.70 -9.31
CA VAL A 54 2.43 4.06 -10.05
C VAL A 54 3.45 4.73 -9.13
N ALA A 55 3.01 5.72 -8.32
CA ALA A 55 3.88 6.37 -7.34
C ALA A 55 4.44 5.37 -6.31
N SER A 56 3.64 4.38 -5.89
CA SER A 56 4.11 3.29 -5.03
C SER A 56 5.21 2.47 -5.70
N GLY A 57 4.99 2.01 -6.93
CA GLY A 57 5.98 1.25 -7.68
C GLY A 57 7.28 2.04 -7.91
N LEU A 58 7.17 3.32 -8.27
CA LEU A 58 8.32 4.21 -8.45
C LEU A 58 9.10 4.36 -7.14
N ALA A 59 8.42 4.59 -6.01
CA ALA A 59 9.07 4.71 -4.72
C ALA A 59 9.80 3.41 -4.32
N GLN A 60 9.22 2.23 -4.59
CA GLN A 60 9.88 0.94 -4.33
C GLN A 60 11.08 0.72 -5.26
N SER A 61 10.96 1.08 -6.53
CA SER A 61 12.05 0.99 -7.51
C SER A 61 13.22 1.89 -7.10
N LEU A 62 12.93 3.14 -6.73
CA LEU A 62 13.93 4.10 -6.25
C LEU A 62 14.56 3.63 -4.94
N ALA A 63 13.79 3.10 -3.99
CA ALA A 63 14.34 2.54 -2.76
C ALA A 63 15.44 1.52 -3.06
N TYR A 64 15.18 0.61 -4.01
CA TYR A 64 16.12 -0.43 -4.39
C TYR A 64 17.31 0.07 -5.22
N ILE A 65 17.13 1.11 -6.03
CA ILE A 65 18.24 1.82 -6.69
C ILE A 65 19.16 2.45 -5.64
N PHE A 66 18.61 3.15 -4.65
CA PHE A 66 19.39 3.72 -3.56
C PHE A 66 20.01 2.66 -2.65
N ARG A 67 19.38 1.48 -2.51
CA ARG A 67 20.00 0.32 -1.84
C ARG A 67 21.25 -0.14 -2.57
N VAL A 68 21.19 -0.26 -3.90
CA VAL A 68 22.38 -0.61 -4.69
C VAL A 68 23.45 0.48 -4.57
N ALA A 69 23.07 1.75 -4.61
CA ALA A 69 23.98 2.88 -4.44
C ALA A 69 24.65 2.87 -3.06
N SER A 70 23.90 2.65 -1.98
CA SER A 70 24.42 2.61 -0.62
C SER A 70 25.30 1.38 -0.35
N ILE A 71 25.13 0.28 -1.08
CA ILE A 71 26.06 -0.87 -1.04
C ILE A 71 27.37 -0.54 -1.75
N LYS A 72 27.32 0.18 -2.87
CA LYS A 72 28.52 0.59 -3.64
C LYS A 72 29.28 1.74 -3.00
N SER A 73 28.58 2.60 -2.27
CA SER A 73 29.11 3.77 -1.55
C SER A 73 28.76 3.67 -0.05
N PRO A 74 29.38 2.75 0.72
CA PRO A 74 28.96 2.44 2.10
C PRO A 74 28.99 3.60 3.10
N ALA A 75 29.87 4.59 2.87
CA ALA A 75 29.99 5.78 3.73
C ALA A 75 28.98 6.89 3.39
N SER A 76 28.22 6.76 2.30
CA SER A 76 27.25 7.77 1.87
C SER A 76 26.01 7.74 2.75
N PHE A 77 25.90 8.69 3.68
CA PHE A 77 24.67 8.88 4.47
C PHE A 77 23.47 9.17 3.58
N GLY A 78 23.64 9.97 2.52
CA GLY A 78 22.56 10.34 1.61
C GLY A 78 21.92 9.13 0.92
N ASP A 79 22.73 8.20 0.40
CA ASP A 79 22.22 7.00 -0.27
C ASP A 79 21.52 6.05 0.71
N TYR A 80 22.12 5.86 1.89
CA TYR A 80 21.53 5.03 2.94
C TYR A 80 20.22 5.61 3.47
N ALA A 81 20.19 6.91 3.76
CA ALA A 81 19.00 7.61 4.23
C ALA A 81 17.90 7.63 3.17
N ALA A 82 18.25 7.86 1.90
CA ALA A 82 17.28 7.81 0.79
C ALA A 82 16.65 6.42 0.66
N TRP A 83 17.45 5.35 0.67
CA TRP A 83 16.95 3.98 0.70
C TRP A 83 16.01 3.74 1.89
N PHE A 84 16.44 4.11 3.10
CA PHE A 84 15.70 3.89 4.33
C PHE A 84 14.35 4.62 4.30
N VAL A 85 14.34 5.91 3.96
CA VAL A 85 13.11 6.71 3.89
C VAL A 85 12.17 6.20 2.79
N LEU A 86 12.69 5.88 1.59
CA LEU A 86 11.86 5.39 0.50
C LEU A 86 11.24 4.04 0.80
N ILE A 87 11.95 3.13 1.48
CA ILE A 87 11.40 1.83 1.85
C ILE A 87 10.26 1.97 2.88
N LEU A 88 10.27 3.03 3.70
CA LEU A 88 9.20 3.34 4.65
C LEU A 88 7.98 3.94 3.97
N ILE A 89 8.19 4.89 3.05
CA ILE A 89 7.10 5.64 2.41
C ILE A 89 6.39 4.82 1.33
N ALA A 90 7.15 4.03 0.55
CA ALA A 90 6.62 3.33 -0.62
C ALA A 90 5.35 2.45 -0.37
N PRO A 91 5.27 1.62 0.70
CA PRO A 91 4.07 0.83 0.98
C PRO A 91 2.83 1.66 1.30
N LEU A 92 2.98 2.91 1.78
CA LEU A 92 1.83 3.76 2.10
C LEU A 92 1.02 4.14 0.86
N PHE A 93 1.69 4.31 -0.27
CA PHE A 93 1.00 4.50 -1.54
C PHE A 93 0.21 3.24 -1.95
N THR A 94 0.72 2.04 -1.66
CA THR A 94 -0.02 0.78 -1.88
C THR A 94 -1.26 0.71 -0.98
N ASN A 95 -1.13 1.08 0.30
CA ASN A 95 -2.25 1.16 1.25
C ASN A 95 -3.30 2.17 0.79
N ALA A 96 -2.88 3.39 0.48
CA ALA A 96 -3.74 4.44 -0.02
C ALA A 96 -4.52 4.00 -1.26
N PHE A 97 -3.83 3.36 -2.22
CA PHE A 97 -4.47 2.78 -3.40
C PHE A 97 -5.53 1.75 -3.03
N THR A 98 -5.21 0.81 -2.14
CA THR A 98 -6.16 -0.21 -1.63
C THR A 98 -7.41 0.44 -1.02
N TYR A 99 -7.24 1.48 -0.21
CA TYR A 99 -8.35 2.22 0.39
C TYR A 99 -9.23 2.92 -0.64
N MET A 100 -8.60 3.54 -1.65
CA MET A 100 -9.32 4.17 -2.76
C MET A 100 -10.08 3.16 -3.62
N VAL A 101 -9.49 2.01 -3.92
CA VAL A 101 -10.14 0.93 -4.68
C VAL A 101 -11.36 0.44 -3.90
N MET A 102 -11.21 0.18 -2.61
CA MET A 102 -12.33 -0.23 -1.76
C MET A 102 -13.47 0.79 -1.76
N GLY A 103 -13.18 2.08 -1.55
CA GLY A 103 -14.20 3.13 -1.65
C GLY A 103 -14.94 3.13 -2.99
N ARG A 104 -14.24 2.84 -4.10
CA ARG A 104 -14.85 2.72 -5.43
C ARG A 104 -15.64 1.42 -5.62
N MET A 105 -15.25 0.33 -4.97
CA MET A 105 -16.05 -0.88 -4.94
C MET A 105 -17.38 -0.65 -4.21
N ILE A 106 -17.35 0.07 -3.09
CA ILE A 106 -18.57 0.47 -2.37
C ILE A 106 -19.48 1.29 -3.30
N TRP A 107 -18.92 2.23 -4.07
CA TRP A 107 -19.69 3.02 -5.03
C TRP A 107 -20.30 2.17 -6.17
N ASN A 108 -19.53 1.24 -6.72
CA ASN A 108 -19.93 0.50 -7.92
C ASN A 108 -20.83 -0.70 -7.63
N TYR A 109 -20.71 -1.30 -6.46
CA TYR A 109 -21.32 -2.59 -6.16
C TYR A 109 -22.30 -2.57 -4.99
N ILE A 110 -22.44 -1.47 -4.24
CA ILE A 110 -23.47 -1.33 -3.20
C ILE A 110 -24.52 -0.31 -3.66
N THR A 111 -25.79 -0.71 -3.64
CA THR A 111 -26.94 0.10 -4.06
C THR A 111 -26.97 1.48 -3.40
N ASP A 112 -26.75 1.56 -2.09
CA ASP A 112 -26.80 2.81 -1.32
C ASP A 112 -25.46 3.56 -1.27
N ALA A 113 -24.39 3.03 -1.89
CA ALA A 113 -23.01 3.55 -1.81
C ALA A 113 -22.53 3.90 -0.39
N THR A 114 -23.12 3.26 0.62
CA THR A 114 -22.75 3.43 2.02
C THR A 114 -22.51 2.09 2.68
N ILE A 115 -21.53 2.06 3.59
CA ILE A 115 -21.34 0.95 4.51
C ILE A 115 -21.29 1.54 5.90
N TRP A 116 -22.22 1.09 6.74
CA TRP A 116 -22.31 1.51 8.14
C TRP A 116 -22.29 3.04 8.29
N LYS A 117 -23.10 3.74 7.48
CA LYS A 117 -23.24 5.21 7.42
C LYS A 117 -22.03 5.97 6.88
N ILE A 118 -20.94 5.30 6.51
CA ILE A 118 -19.81 5.93 5.81
C ILE A 118 -20.04 5.84 4.30
N THR A 119 -19.97 6.98 3.64
CA THR A 119 -20.14 7.11 2.19
C THR A 119 -18.87 6.74 1.44
N ALA A 120 -19.02 6.09 0.29
CA ALA A 120 -17.95 5.60 -0.59
C ALA A 120 -16.82 6.62 -0.84
N TRP A 121 -17.15 7.90 -0.97
CA TRP A 121 -16.20 8.97 -1.27
C TRP A 121 -15.41 9.49 -0.08
N ARG A 122 -15.90 9.32 1.16
CA ARG A 122 -15.15 9.70 2.38
C ARG A 122 -14.31 8.54 2.89
N PHE A 123 -14.72 7.32 2.58
CA PHE A 123 -14.08 6.09 3.05
C PHE A 123 -12.58 6.08 2.78
N GLY A 124 -12.16 6.15 1.51
CA GLY A 124 -10.74 6.17 1.16
C GLY A 124 -9.99 7.39 1.74
N LEU A 125 -10.63 8.56 1.82
CA LEU A 125 -10.00 9.77 2.34
C LEU A 125 -9.65 9.66 3.82
N TYR A 126 -10.54 9.11 4.64
CA TYR A 126 -10.30 8.98 6.08
C TYR A 126 -9.10 8.07 6.38
N PHE A 127 -9.05 6.88 5.77
CA PHE A 127 -7.93 5.97 5.99
C PHE A 127 -6.61 6.50 5.44
N VAL A 128 -6.63 7.24 4.32
CA VAL A 128 -5.42 7.89 3.81
C VAL A 128 -4.90 8.97 4.77
N ILE A 129 -5.79 9.79 5.36
CA ILE A 129 -5.37 10.82 6.34
C ILE A 129 -4.78 10.16 7.59
N LEU A 130 -5.42 9.09 8.07
CA LEU A 130 -4.94 8.34 9.24
C LEU A 130 -3.55 7.72 8.98
N ASP A 131 -3.32 7.13 7.80
CA ASP A 131 -2.01 6.60 7.41
C ASP A 131 -0.95 7.72 7.25
N ILE A 132 -1.32 8.91 6.76
CA ILE A 132 -0.40 10.07 6.69
C ILE A 132 0.01 10.52 8.08
N VAL A 133 -0.91 10.58 9.04
CA VAL A 133 -0.58 10.93 10.43
C VAL A 133 0.37 9.88 11.02
N ALA A 134 0.10 8.59 10.80
CA ALA A 134 0.98 7.51 11.23
C ALA A 134 2.38 7.61 10.60
N LEU A 135 2.46 7.96 9.31
CA LEU A 135 3.72 8.20 8.61
C LEU A 135 4.52 9.34 9.23
N LEU A 136 3.87 10.47 9.55
CA LEU A 136 4.57 11.62 10.15
C LEU A 136 5.22 11.23 11.47
N ILE A 137 4.54 10.42 12.30
CA ILE A 137 5.09 9.86 13.54
C ILE A 137 6.29 8.95 13.23
N GLN A 138 6.18 8.09 12.21
CA GLN A 138 7.28 7.19 11.80
C GLN A 138 8.50 7.96 11.30
N VAL A 139 8.32 8.95 10.42
CA VAL A 139 9.41 9.76 9.88
C VAL A 139 10.11 10.54 10.99
N TYR A 140 9.33 11.10 11.93
CA TYR A 140 9.90 11.78 13.08
C TYR A 140 10.73 10.83 13.96
N GLY A 141 10.20 9.66 14.33
CA GLY A 141 10.93 8.66 15.13
C GLY A 141 12.17 8.10 14.41
N ALA A 142 12.07 7.88 13.10
CA ALA A 142 13.19 7.48 12.26
C ALA A 142 14.30 8.54 12.24
N ALA A 143 13.93 9.81 12.03
CA ALA A 143 14.86 10.91 11.95
C ALA A 143 15.58 11.14 13.30
N SER A 144 14.85 11.06 14.42
CA SER A 144 15.46 11.18 15.75
C SER A 144 16.40 10.01 16.06
N ALA A 145 16.09 8.80 15.60
CA ALA A 145 16.96 7.63 15.76
C ALA A 145 18.21 7.66 14.87
N SER A 146 18.24 8.47 13.81
CA SER A 146 19.36 8.56 12.85
C SER A 146 20.32 9.73 13.08
N SER A 147 20.16 10.49 14.18
CA SER A 147 21.01 11.66 14.46
C SER A 147 22.43 11.24 14.87
N ASP A 148 23.45 11.83 14.24
CA ASP A 148 24.87 11.53 14.49
C ASP A 148 25.32 11.91 15.92
N THR A 149 24.57 12.75 16.63
CA THR A 149 24.87 13.15 18.02
C THR A 149 23.99 12.46 19.06
N ALA A 150 23.10 11.55 18.65
CA ALA A 150 22.17 10.92 19.57
C ALA A 150 22.86 9.89 20.48
N THR A 151 22.55 9.97 21.76
CA THR A 151 22.88 8.94 22.76
C THR A 151 22.10 7.66 22.48
N GLN A 152 22.57 6.52 23.00
CA GLN A 152 21.87 5.24 22.86
C GLN A 152 20.42 5.29 23.36
N SER A 153 20.15 6.05 24.44
CA SER A 153 18.79 6.29 24.94
C SER A 153 17.93 7.05 23.94
N GLU A 154 18.46 8.11 23.31
CA GLU A 154 17.71 8.90 22.33
C GLU A 154 17.41 8.10 21.05
N ILE A 155 18.33 7.21 20.64
CA ILE A 155 18.10 6.29 19.52
C ILE A 155 16.95 5.33 19.85
N LEU A 156 16.94 4.74 21.06
CA LEU A 156 15.87 3.85 21.50
C LEU A 156 14.52 4.58 21.57
N ASP A 157 14.49 5.80 22.10
CA ASP A 157 13.27 6.61 22.15
C ASP A 157 12.74 6.90 20.74
N GLY A 158 13.63 7.24 19.78
CA GLY A 158 13.26 7.41 18.38
C GLY A 158 12.67 6.15 17.74
N LEU A 159 13.29 4.99 17.98
CA LEU A 159 12.77 3.70 17.53
C LEU A 159 11.40 3.38 18.16
N HIS A 160 11.19 3.69 19.44
CA HIS A 160 9.89 3.52 20.08
C HIS A 160 8.81 4.42 19.45
N VAL A 161 9.13 5.69 19.18
CA VAL A 161 8.20 6.59 18.48
C VAL A 161 7.89 6.08 17.08
N TYR A 162 8.90 5.60 16.35
CA TYR A 162 8.71 4.96 15.05
C TYR A 162 7.75 3.76 15.17
N MET A 163 7.98 2.85 16.13
CA MET A 163 7.13 1.69 16.37
C MET A 163 5.69 2.06 16.73
N VAL A 164 5.48 3.13 17.50
CA VAL A 164 4.13 3.65 17.79
C VAL A 164 3.42 4.03 16.50
N GLY A 165 4.09 4.75 15.59
CA GLY A 165 3.54 5.09 14.29
C GLY A 165 3.19 3.85 13.44
N VAL A 166 4.05 2.84 13.43
CA VAL A 166 3.78 1.56 12.73
C VAL A 166 2.59 0.82 13.37
N GLY A 167 2.49 0.82 14.71
CA GLY A 167 1.40 0.17 15.43
C GLY A 167 0.04 0.84 15.19
N ILE A 168 0.02 2.18 15.17
CA ILE A 168 -1.17 2.98 14.81
C ILE A 168 -1.62 2.64 13.39
N GLN A 169 -0.69 2.57 12.43
CA GLN A 169 -0.99 2.18 11.06
C GLN A 169 -1.60 0.77 11.01
N GLN A 170 -1.03 -0.20 11.72
CA GLN A 170 -1.55 -1.57 11.77
C GLN A 170 -2.98 -1.62 12.34
N PHE A 171 -3.24 -0.85 13.39
CA PHE A 171 -4.57 -0.75 13.99
C PHE A 171 -5.60 -0.26 12.96
N PHE A 172 -5.28 0.78 12.18
CA PHE A 172 -6.19 1.27 11.15
C PHE A 172 -6.41 0.29 10.00
N ILE A 173 -5.41 -0.52 9.66
CA ILE A 173 -5.57 -1.61 8.70
C ILE A 173 -6.54 -2.67 9.21
N PHE A 174 -6.50 -3.01 10.51
CA PHE A 174 -7.49 -3.94 11.08
C PHE A 174 -8.91 -3.36 11.09
N VAL A 175 -9.05 -2.06 11.40
CA VAL A 175 -10.33 -1.36 11.26
C VAL A 175 -10.81 -1.40 9.81
N PHE A 176 -9.93 -1.16 8.84
CA PHE A 176 -10.23 -1.27 7.42
C PHE A 176 -10.66 -2.69 7.02
N LEU A 177 -9.98 -3.72 7.53
CA LEU A 177 -10.31 -5.12 7.28
C LEU A 177 -11.72 -5.46 7.80
N PHE A 178 -12.11 -4.92 8.96
CA PHE A 178 -13.47 -5.03 9.46
C PHE A 178 -14.50 -4.44 8.48
N PHE A 179 -14.23 -3.25 7.92
CA PHE A 179 -15.10 -2.67 6.88
C PHE A 179 -15.11 -3.48 5.59
N ALA A 180 -13.98 -4.06 5.19
CA ALA A 180 -13.90 -4.97 4.04
C ALA A 180 -14.76 -6.22 4.26
N PHE A 181 -14.73 -6.80 5.47
CA PHE A 181 -15.61 -7.89 5.85
C PHE A 181 -17.09 -7.49 5.86
N LYS A 182 -17.42 -6.27 6.32
CA LYS A 182 -18.80 -5.77 6.21
C LYS A 182 -19.26 -5.59 4.77
N PHE A 183 -18.42 -5.08 3.88
CA PHE A 183 -18.71 -5.05 2.44
C PHE A 183 -18.94 -6.45 1.87
N HIS A 184 -18.11 -7.43 2.25
CA HIS A 184 -18.31 -8.82 1.85
C HIS A 184 -19.71 -9.32 2.26
N GLN A 185 -20.11 -9.11 3.52
CA GLN A 185 -21.43 -9.51 4.02
C GLN A 185 -22.55 -8.86 3.20
N THR A 186 -22.50 -7.53 3.02
CA THR A 186 -23.51 -6.80 2.25
C THR A 186 -23.58 -7.28 0.79
N LEU A 187 -22.42 -7.50 0.15
CA LEU A 187 -22.36 -7.99 -1.22
C LEU A 187 -22.97 -9.39 -1.35
N ARG A 188 -22.72 -10.27 -0.37
CA ARG A 188 -23.31 -11.61 -0.30
C ARG A 188 -24.83 -11.57 -0.14
N ASP A 189 -25.33 -10.68 0.72
CA ASP A 189 -26.77 -10.54 0.97
C ASP A 189 -27.49 -9.96 -0.26
N GLN A 190 -26.90 -8.97 -0.93
CA GLN A 190 -27.43 -8.44 -2.20
C GLN A 190 -27.44 -9.51 -3.30
N SER A 191 -26.39 -10.32 -3.40
CA SER A 191 -26.35 -11.44 -4.36
C SER A 191 -27.45 -12.45 -4.14
N ARG A 192 -27.86 -12.67 -2.89
CA ARG A 192 -28.96 -13.60 -2.56
C ARG A 192 -30.33 -13.01 -2.89
N ARG A 193 -30.49 -11.69 -2.82
CA ARG A 193 -31.78 -11.01 -3.02
C ARG A 193 -32.06 -10.66 -4.49
N ASN A 194 -31.06 -10.16 -5.21
CA ASN A 194 -31.27 -9.57 -6.55
C ASN A 194 -30.74 -10.45 -7.70
N SER A 195 -30.28 -11.68 -7.44
CA SER A 195 -29.71 -12.62 -8.43
C SER A 195 -28.57 -12.09 -9.32
N TYR A 196 -28.14 -10.84 -9.13
CA TYR A 196 -27.10 -10.17 -9.90
C TYR A 196 -26.00 -9.70 -8.96
N THR A 197 -24.90 -10.46 -8.88
CA THR A 197 -23.61 -9.90 -8.51
C THR A 197 -22.57 -10.17 -9.58
N PRO A 198 -21.84 -9.14 -10.04
CA PRO A 198 -20.81 -9.35 -11.04
C PRO A 198 -19.64 -10.11 -10.41
N ARG A 199 -19.24 -11.24 -11.01
CA ARG A 199 -18.06 -12.06 -10.66
C ARG A 199 -16.77 -11.22 -10.49
N GLN A 200 -16.73 -10.11 -11.19
CA GLN A 200 -15.72 -9.05 -11.13
C GLN A 200 -15.55 -8.45 -9.72
N ALA A 201 -16.65 -8.20 -9.00
CA ALA A 201 -16.63 -7.64 -7.64
C ALA A 201 -15.93 -8.59 -6.65
N TRP A 202 -16.26 -9.88 -6.73
CA TRP A 202 -15.65 -10.93 -5.91
C TRP A 202 -14.17 -11.08 -6.20
N SER A 203 -13.79 -11.10 -7.48
CA SER A 203 -12.38 -11.25 -7.89
C SER A 203 -11.53 -10.10 -7.34
N LEU A 204 -12.02 -8.86 -7.42
CA LEU A 204 -11.32 -7.69 -6.89
C LEU A 204 -11.32 -7.68 -5.35
N LEU A 205 -12.38 -8.14 -4.70
CA LEU A 205 -12.45 -8.23 -3.23
C LEU A 205 -11.41 -9.22 -2.68
N TYR A 206 -11.28 -10.40 -3.30
CA TYR A 206 -10.27 -11.39 -2.91
C TYR A 206 -8.85 -10.90 -3.19
N ALA A 207 -8.64 -10.18 -4.31
CA ALA A 207 -7.36 -9.52 -4.58
C ALA A 207 -7.02 -8.49 -3.51
N LEU A 208 -7.99 -7.67 -3.07
CA LEU A 208 -7.78 -6.72 -1.96
C LEU A 208 -7.46 -7.44 -0.65
N TYR A 209 -8.14 -8.53 -0.31
CA TYR A 209 -7.80 -9.31 0.90
C TYR A 209 -6.37 -9.84 0.85
N ALA A 210 -5.93 -10.37 -0.30
CA ALA A 210 -4.56 -10.84 -0.47
C ALA A 210 -3.56 -9.69 -0.29
N VAL A 211 -3.82 -8.52 -0.87
CA VAL A 211 -2.98 -7.33 -0.73
C VAL A 211 -2.91 -6.85 0.73
N ILE A 212 -4.05 -6.75 1.43
CA ILE A 212 -4.11 -6.36 2.84
C ILE A 212 -3.34 -7.34 3.73
N LEU A 213 -3.43 -8.63 3.44
CA LEU A 213 -2.67 -9.67 4.16
C LEU A 213 -1.16 -9.47 3.98
N LEU A 214 -0.69 -9.24 2.75
CA LEU A 214 0.73 -9.00 2.47
C LEU A 214 1.26 -7.73 3.13
N ILE A 215 0.47 -6.65 3.11
CA ILE A 215 0.77 -5.41 3.84
C ILE A 215 0.86 -5.69 5.35
N THR A 216 -0.08 -6.45 5.90
CA THR A 216 -0.11 -6.78 7.34
C THR A 216 1.12 -7.59 7.75
N ILE A 217 1.52 -8.59 6.95
CA ILE A 217 2.74 -9.38 7.20
C ILE A 217 3.97 -8.46 7.29
N ARG A 218 4.12 -7.54 6.34
CA ARG A 218 5.20 -6.54 6.34
C ARG A 218 5.19 -5.68 7.60
N ILE A 219 4.04 -5.16 7.98
CA ILE A 219 3.94 -4.25 9.14
C ILE A 219 4.23 -4.98 10.45
N ILE A 220 3.76 -6.23 10.60
CA ILE A 220 4.10 -7.09 11.73
C ILE A 220 5.62 -7.36 11.77
N PHE A 221 6.22 -7.65 10.62
CA PHE A 221 7.68 -7.81 10.52
C PHE A 221 8.40 -6.53 10.95
N ARG A 222 7.95 -5.35 10.51
CA ARG A 222 8.54 -4.06 10.91
C ARG A 222 8.40 -3.79 12.41
N LEU A 223 7.27 -4.12 13.01
CA LEU A 223 7.13 -4.06 14.47
C LEU A 223 8.09 -5.02 15.17
N ALA A 224 8.20 -6.26 14.69
CA ALA A 224 9.08 -7.28 15.28
C ALA A 224 10.57 -6.92 15.14
N GLU A 225 10.99 -6.41 13.98
CA GLU A 225 12.36 -6.01 13.66
C GLU A 225 12.92 -5.01 14.68
N TYR A 226 12.12 -4.01 15.07
CA TYR A 226 12.52 -2.96 16.01
C TYR A 226 12.10 -3.23 17.47
N SER A 227 11.28 -4.26 17.72
CA SER A 227 10.78 -4.58 19.07
C SER A 227 11.85 -4.94 20.10
N GLN A 228 13.01 -5.45 19.67
CA GLN A 228 14.12 -5.76 20.56
C GLN A 228 15.15 -4.61 20.65
N GLY A 229 14.84 -3.43 20.08
CA GLY A 229 15.69 -2.24 20.09
C GLY A 229 17.09 -2.50 19.51
N LEU A 230 18.12 -1.89 20.10
CA LEU A 230 19.54 -2.04 19.71
C LEU A 230 20.10 -3.47 19.87
N LYS A 231 19.36 -4.39 20.51
CA LYS A 231 19.74 -5.80 20.69
C LYS A 231 19.06 -6.72 19.68
N SER A 232 18.23 -6.20 18.77
CA SER A 232 17.59 -7.04 17.77
C SER A 232 18.66 -7.59 16.81
N SER A 233 18.78 -8.92 16.76
CA SER A 233 19.62 -9.61 15.77
C SER A 233 18.91 -9.75 14.41
N ILE A 234 17.65 -9.30 14.33
CA ILE A 234 16.78 -9.43 13.16
C ILE A 234 17.19 -8.47 12.01
N PRO A 235 17.51 -7.18 12.25
CA PRO A 235 18.05 -6.29 11.22
C PRO A 235 19.39 -6.77 10.62
N ASN A 236 20.14 -7.59 11.35
CA ASN A 236 21.42 -8.14 10.86
C ASN A 236 21.23 -9.31 9.88
N HIS A 237 20.02 -9.86 9.78
CA HIS A 237 19.70 -10.95 8.86
C HIS A 237 18.93 -10.41 7.66
N GLU A 238 19.69 -9.95 6.67
CA GLU A 238 19.18 -9.34 5.43
C GLU A 238 18.11 -10.21 4.72
N ALA A 239 18.21 -11.54 4.86
CA ALA A 239 17.24 -12.48 4.32
C ALA A 239 15.81 -12.21 4.81
N PHE A 240 15.61 -11.90 6.09
CA PHE A 240 14.26 -11.60 6.61
C PHE A 240 13.72 -10.31 6.02
N GLN A 241 14.57 -9.29 5.84
CA GLN A 241 14.14 -8.06 5.19
C GLN A 241 13.67 -8.34 3.75
N TYR A 242 14.41 -9.10 2.95
CA TYR A 242 13.93 -9.43 1.60
C TYR A 242 12.64 -10.26 1.63
N SER A 243 12.60 -11.32 2.43
CA SER A 243 11.48 -12.28 2.44
C SER A 243 10.20 -11.75 3.08
N LEU A 244 10.29 -10.92 4.11
CA LEU A 244 9.13 -10.45 4.89
C LEU A 244 8.79 -8.98 4.66
N ASP A 245 9.69 -8.20 4.06
CA ASP A 245 9.41 -6.82 3.69
C ASP A 245 9.16 -6.68 2.19
N SER A 246 10.06 -7.21 1.37
CA SER A 246 10.12 -6.89 -0.06
C SER A 246 9.32 -7.84 -0.94
N VAL A 247 9.39 -9.14 -0.65
CA VAL A 247 8.57 -10.16 -1.33
C VAL A 247 7.07 -9.88 -1.17
N PRO A 248 6.53 -9.56 0.03
CA PRO A 248 5.11 -9.27 0.18
C PRO A 248 4.68 -8.04 -0.62
N MET A 249 5.50 -6.98 -0.65
CA MET A 249 5.16 -5.78 -1.41
C MET A 249 5.26 -5.97 -2.92
N PHE A 250 6.23 -6.75 -3.38
CA PHE A 250 6.31 -7.15 -4.79
C PHE A 250 5.04 -7.89 -5.20
N PHE A 251 4.65 -8.93 -4.45
CA PHE A 251 3.43 -9.67 -4.74
C PHE A 251 2.16 -8.82 -4.62
N ALA A 252 2.10 -7.87 -3.67
CA ALA A 252 1.00 -6.94 -3.56
C ALA A 252 0.84 -6.11 -4.85
N LEU A 253 1.93 -5.55 -5.38
CA LEU A 253 1.89 -4.80 -6.64
C LEU A 253 1.56 -5.70 -7.85
N VAL A 254 2.07 -6.94 -7.89
CA VAL A 254 1.75 -7.91 -8.95
C VAL A 254 0.26 -8.29 -8.92
N ILE A 255 -0.32 -8.53 -7.75
CA ILE A 255 -1.75 -8.80 -7.61
C ILE A 255 -2.56 -7.62 -8.12
N LEU A 256 -2.16 -6.38 -7.79
CA LEU A 256 -2.81 -5.17 -8.29
C LEU A 256 -2.63 -4.96 -9.80
N ASN A 257 -1.53 -5.45 -10.40
CA ASN A 257 -1.32 -5.47 -11.85
C ASN A 257 -2.29 -6.45 -12.54
N ILE A 258 -2.45 -7.65 -11.98
CA ILE A 258 -3.32 -8.69 -12.56
C ILE A 258 -4.80 -8.30 -12.41
N PHE A 259 -5.21 -7.91 -11.20
CA PHE A 259 -6.58 -7.52 -10.85
C PHE A 259 -6.75 -6.00 -10.89
N HIS A 260 -6.32 -5.39 -11.99
CA HIS A 260 -6.33 -3.93 -12.08
C HIS A 260 -7.77 -3.36 -12.00
N PRO A 261 -8.06 -2.45 -11.06
CA PRO A 261 -9.41 -1.92 -10.85
C PRO A 261 -9.93 -1.12 -12.05
N GLY A 262 -9.04 -0.53 -12.85
CA GLY A 262 -9.41 0.12 -14.12
C GLY A 262 -9.97 -0.84 -15.17
N ARG A 263 -9.56 -2.11 -15.14
CA ARG A 263 -10.08 -3.18 -16.01
C ARG A 263 -11.43 -3.69 -15.51
N ILE A 264 -11.54 -3.90 -14.20
CA ILE A 264 -12.68 -4.55 -13.55
C ILE A 264 -13.86 -3.59 -13.40
N MET A 265 -13.61 -2.32 -13.04
CA MET A 265 -14.62 -1.28 -12.91
C MET A 265 -14.61 -0.33 -14.12
N ALA A 266 -14.82 -0.88 -15.31
CA ALA A 266 -14.92 -0.10 -16.55
C ALA A 266 -16.21 0.76 -16.61
N GLY A 267 -16.14 1.88 -17.34
CA GLY A 267 -17.24 2.83 -17.53
C GLY A 267 -17.00 4.24 -16.97
N GLN A 268 -17.78 5.21 -17.43
CA GLN A 268 -17.70 6.61 -16.97
C GLN A 268 -18.46 6.80 -15.64
N ASP A 269 -19.53 6.04 -15.42
CA ASP A 269 -20.28 5.99 -14.16
C ASP A 269 -19.51 5.31 -12.99
N SER A 270 -18.40 4.63 -13.30
CA SER A 270 -17.62 3.92 -12.27
C SER A 270 -16.71 4.83 -11.46
N SER A 271 -16.44 6.04 -11.97
CA SER A 271 -15.76 7.08 -11.20
C SER A 271 -16.73 7.75 -10.24
N ILE A 272 -16.34 7.81 -8.97
CA ILE A 272 -17.01 8.62 -7.96
C ILE A 272 -17.04 10.09 -8.45
N PRO A 273 -18.22 10.74 -8.53
CA PRO A 273 -18.37 12.10 -9.06
C PRO A 273 -17.69 13.14 -8.18
N GLY A 274 -17.32 14.28 -8.75
CA GLY A 274 -16.65 15.38 -8.06
C GLY A 274 -17.53 16.06 -7.01
N ARG A 275 -16.92 16.77 -6.04
CA ARG A 275 -17.65 17.45 -4.95
C ARG A 275 -18.68 18.48 -5.47
N LYS A 276 -18.40 19.14 -6.59
CA LYS A 276 -19.29 20.12 -7.23
C LYS A 276 -20.49 19.44 -7.90
N GLU A 277 -20.27 18.32 -8.59
CA GLU A 277 -21.32 17.54 -9.28
C GLU A 277 -22.34 16.95 -8.30
N ARG A 278 -21.90 16.57 -7.09
CA ARG A 278 -22.79 16.01 -6.04
C ARG A 278 -23.78 16.99 -5.45
N LYS A 279 -23.58 18.31 -5.61
CA LYS A 279 -24.47 19.32 -5.04
C LYS A 279 -25.65 19.68 -5.96
N GLY A 280 -25.66 19.22 -7.22
CA GLY A 280 -26.59 19.71 -8.24
C GLY A 280 -27.56 18.68 -8.84
N VAL A 281 -27.42 17.38 -8.57
CA VAL A 281 -28.23 16.33 -9.24
C VAL A 281 -28.60 15.21 -8.26
N ASP A 282 -29.82 14.67 -8.35
CA ASP A 282 -30.25 13.43 -7.70
C ASP A 282 -29.40 12.25 -8.24
N PHE A 283 -28.35 11.89 -7.50
CA PHE A 283 -27.28 11.03 -8.02
C PHE A 283 -27.54 9.57 -7.68
N ARG A 284 -27.83 8.77 -8.72
CA ARG A 284 -28.03 7.32 -8.60
C ARG A 284 -26.73 6.56 -8.80
N THR A 285 -26.48 5.54 -7.95
CA THR A 285 -25.32 4.64 -8.06
C THR A 285 -25.42 3.75 -9.31
N LYS A 286 -24.30 3.14 -9.72
CA LYS A 286 -24.31 2.20 -10.87
C LYS A 286 -25.30 1.05 -10.65
N MET A 287 -25.41 0.54 -9.44
CA MET A 287 -26.40 -0.50 -9.10
C MET A 287 -27.84 0.01 -9.05
N GLN A 288 -28.08 1.24 -8.61
CA GLN A 288 -29.42 1.83 -8.70
C GLN A 288 -29.86 2.04 -10.16
N LYS A 289 -28.94 2.38 -11.07
CA LYS A 289 -29.26 2.49 -12.50
C LYS A 289 -29.62 1.14 -13.12
N ILE A 290 -28.85 0.09 -12.81
CA ILE A 290 -29.11 -1.28 -13.31
C ILE A 290 -30.42 -1.83 -12.72
N GLY A 291 -30.65 -1.65 -11.42
CA GLY A 291 -31.89 -2.12 -10.79
C GLY A 291 -33.15 -1.43 -11.33
N ASN A 292 -33.06 -0.19 -11.81
CA ASN A 292 -34.19 0.52 -12.40
C ASN A 292 -34.46 0.12 -13.86
N SER A 293 -33.44 -0.14 -14.67
CA SER A 293 -33.65 -0.60 -16.05
C SER A 293 -34.40 -1.93 -16.11
N ASP A 294 -34.14 -2.82 -15.15
CA ASP A 294 -34.84 -4.11 -15.06
C ASP A 294 -36.33 -3.93 -14.66
N ILE A 295 -36.67 -2.87 -13.91
CA ILE A 295 -38.06 -2.55 -13.52
C ILE A 295 -38.82 -1.92 -14.70
N ASP A 296 -38.16 -1.05 -15.46
CA ASP A 296 -38.75 -0.39 -16.63
C ASP A 296 -39.01 -1.39 -17.78
N GLU A 297 -38.15 -2.41 -17.96
CA GLU A 297 -38.40 -3.52 -18.90
C GLU A 297 -39.59 -4.41 -18.49
N VAL A 298 -39.76 -4.66 -17.19
CA VAL A 298 -40.87 -5.49 -16.68
C VAL A 298 -42.21 -4.75 -16.72
N GLN A 299 -42.23 -3.42 -16.69
CA GLN A 299 -43.46 -2.62 -16.85
C GLN A 299 -43.90 -2.41 -18.31
N MET A 300 -43.07 -2.81 -19.29
CA MET A 300 -43.38 -2.71 -20.72
C MET A 300 -43.88 -4.03 -21.35
N VAL A 301 -44.13 -5.07 -20.52
CA VAL A 301 -44.71 -6.36 -20.91
C VAL A 301 -46.08 -6.54 -20.24
#